data_AF-A0A1A2JFW4-F1
#
_entry.id   AF-A0A1A2JFW4-F1
#
_cell.length_a   1.000
_cell.length_b   1.000
_cell.length_c   1.000
_cell.angle_alpha   90.00
_cell.angle_beta   90.00
_cell.angle_gamma   90.00
#
_symmetry.space_group_name_H-M   'P 1'
#
loop_
_entity.id
_entity.type
_entity.pdbx_description
1 polymer ?
#
loop_
_entity_poly.entity_id
_entity_poly.type
_entity_poly.pdbx_seq_one_letter_code
_entity_poly.pdbx_strand_id
1 'polypeptide(L)'
;MSNGNDSQTTETAHEPHIHVLKGHPTDEELAALVAALGVVGGGVPEPREPEPTRWGLPVDRLRFPMSNYQRLTMQQMTHMRH
;
A
#
# COMPACT_ATOMS: atom_id res chain seq x y z
N MET A 1 -16.87 46.42 1.54
CA MET A 1 -17.46 45.10 1.85
C MET A 1 -16.34 44.07 1.75
N SER A 2 -15.87 43.55 2.88
CA SER A 2 -14.85 42.48 2.93
C SER A 2 -15.53 41.15 3.23
N ASN A 3 -15.41 40.19 2.32
CA ASN A 3 -15.62 38.76 2.57
C ASN A 3 -14.62 38.05 1.63
N GLY A 4 -13.65 37.25 2.05
CA GLY A 4 -13.56 36.41 3.24
C GLY A 4 -13.80 34.95 2.82
N ASN A 5 -12.80 34.32 2.19
CA ASN A 5 -12.66 32.88 2.07
C ASN A 5 -11.22 32.55 1.63
N ASP A 6 -10.29 32.73 2.56
CA ASP A 6 -9.03 32.03 2.50
C ASP A 6 -9.33 30.61 3.00
N SER A 7 -9.51 29.68 2.06
CA SER A 7 -9.61 28.26 2.35
C SER A 7 -8.29 27.80 2.95
N GLN A 8 -8.19 27.87 4.28
CA GLN A 8 -7.08 27.32 5.05
C GLN A 8 -7.12 25.79 4.93
N THR A 9 -6.38 25.25 3.96
CA THR A 9 -5.98 23.84 3.93
C THR A 9 -5.19 23.59 5.22
N THR A 10 -5.86 23.02 6.21
CA THR A 10 -5.23 22.50 7.42
C THR A 10 -4.53 21.20 7.02
N GLU A 11 -3.33 21.32 6.48
CA GLU A 11 -2.39 20.21 6.40
C GLU A 11 -2.04 19.83 7.83
N THR A 12 -2.77 18.87 8.40
CA THR A 12 -2.36 18.23 9.65
C THR A 12 -1.05 17.51 9.37
N ALA A 13 0.07 18.11 9.80
CA ALA A 13 1.38 17.49 9.74
C ALA A 13 1.32 16.18 10.53
N HIS A 14 1.20 15.05 9.84
CA HIS A 14 1.20 13.74 10.47
C HIS A 14 2.62 13.44 10.96
N GLU A 15 2.79 13.38 12.28
CA GLU A 15 4.05 12.95 12.87
C GLU A 15 4.31 11.48 12.46
N PRO A 16 5.55 11.10 12.09
CA PRO A 16 5.87 9.72 11.78
C PRO A 16 5.65 8.85 13.03
N HIS A 17 4.72 7.89 12.93
CA HIS A 17 4.36 7.00 14.05
C HIS A 17 5.40 5.88 14.27
N ILE A 18 6.42 5.80 13.42
CA ILE A 18 7.49 4.81 13.50
C ILE A 18 8.81 5.58 13.63
N HIS A 19 9.54 5.32 14.71
CA HIS A 19 10.85 5.91 14.96
C HIS A 19 11.94 4.86 14.80
N VAL A 20 12.96 5.18 14.00
CA VAL A 20 14.18 4.36 13.90
C VAL A 20 15.09 4.73 15.06
N LEU A 21 15.16 3.85 16.07
CA LEU A 21 15.96 4.09 17.27
C LEU A 21 17.46 3.88 17.04
N LYS A 22 17.81 2.98 16.11
CA LYS A 22 19.19 2.68 15.74
C LYS A 22 19.24 2.39 14.24
N GLY A 23 19.97 3.24 13.51
CA GLY A 23 20.25 3.07 12.08
C GLY A 23 21.71 2.69 11.85
N HIS A 24 22.05 2.44 10.58
CA HIS A 24 23.41 2.17 10.11
C HIS A 24 24.03 0.86 10.65
N PRO A 25 23.49 -0.31 10.30
CA PRO A 25 24.15 -1.58 10.62
C PRO A 25 25.54 -1.64 9.98
N THR A 26 26.43 -2.41 10.60
CA THR A 26 27.75 -2.73 10.03
C THR A 26 27.61 -3.74 8.88
N ASP A 27 28.62 -3.81 8.01
CA ASP A 27 28.64 -4.76 6.89
C ASP A 27 28.60 -6.21 7.39
N GLU A 28 29.22 -6.49 8.54
CA GLU A 28 29.20 -7.80 9.19
C GLU A 28 27.80 -8.18 9.69
N GLU A 29 27.09 -7.26 10.32
CA GLU A 29 25.71 -7.47 10.79
C GLU A 29 24.76 -7.72 9.60
N LEU A 30 24.96 -7.00 8.49
CA LEU A 30 24.19 -7.19 7.27
C LEU A 30 24.45 -8.57 6.66
N ALA A 31 25.72 -8.98 6.58
CA ALA A 31 26.11 -10.29 6.06
C ALA A 31 25.52 -11.43 6.92
N ALA A 32 25.56 -11.29 8.24
CA ALA A 32 24.97 -12.27 9.16
C ALA A 32 23.45 -12.41 8.96
N LEU A 33 22.74 -11.30 8.77
CA LEU A 33 21.30 -11.31 8.50
C LEU A 33 20.98 -12.01 7.17
N VAL A 34 21.71 -11.69 6.10
CA VAL A 34 21.52 -12.32 4.78
C VAL A 34 21.79 -13.82 4.85
N ALA A 35 22.87 -14.23 5.53
CA ALA A 35 23.18 -15.65 5.72
C ALA A 35 22.07 -16.38 6.48
N ALA A 36 21.57 -15.80 7.58
CA ALA A 36 20.48 -16.38 8.36
C ALA A 36 19.19 -16.53 7.53
N LEU A 37 18.82 -15.49 6.78
CA LEU A 37 17.66 -15.52 5.88
C LEU A 37 17.83 -16.54 4.75
N GLY A 38 19.05 -16.70 4.22
CA GLY A 38 19.36 -17.71 3.20
C GLY A 38 19.23 -19.15 3.69
N VAL A 39 19.54 -19.41 4.98
CA VAL A 39 19.36 -20.73 5.60
C VAL A 39 17.87 -21.07 5.77
N VAL A 40 17.05 -20.10 6.19
CA VAL A 40 15.60 -20.30 6.39
C VAL A 40 14.84 -20.31 5.06
N GLY A 41 15.27 -19.51 4.09
CA GLY A 41 14.56 -19.22 2.85
C GLY A 41 14.58 -20.33 1.80
N GLY A 42 15.23 -21.47 2.07
CA GLY A 42 15.19 -22.71 1.27
C GLY A 42 15.12 -22.51 -0.25
N GLY A 43 16.28 -22.49 -0.92
CA GLY A 43 16.45 -22.59 -2.39
C GLY A 43 15.52 -21.70 -3.23
N VAL A 44 16.03 -20.57 -3.75
CA VAL A 44 15.26 -19.64 -4.59
C VAL A 44 14.51 -20.41 -5.69
N PRO A 45 13.17 -20.54 -5.60
CA PRO A 45 12.41 -21.09 -6.71
C PRO A 45 12.58 -20.14 -7.89
N GLU A 46 12.68 -20.70 -9.10
CA GLU A 46 12.73 -19.95 -10.37
C GLU A 46 11.80 -18.73 -10.28
N PRO A 47 12.27 -17.50 -10.60
CA PRO A 47 11.42 -16.33 -10.58
C PRO A 47 10.18 -16.56 -11.44
N ARG A 48 9.07 -16.92 -10.80
CA ARG A 48 7.77 -17.03 -11.47
C ARG A 48 7.41 -15.64 -11.95
N GLU A 49 6.84 -15.55 -13.15
CA GLU A 49 6.30 -14.28 -13.64
C GLU A 49 5.44 -13.66 -12.52
N PRO A 50 5.69 -12.38 -12.17
CA PRO A 50 4.93 -11.75 -11.11
C PRO A 50 3.46 -11.80 -11.49
N GLU A 51 2.64 -12.41 -10.63
CA GLU A 51 1.20 -12.34 -10.82
C GLU A 51 0.82 -10.86 -10.93
N PRO A 52 0.03 -10.47 -11.95
CA PRO A 52 -0.35 -9.09 -12.14
C PRO A 52 -0.97 -8.56 -10.84
N THR A 53 -0.36 -7.52 -10.29
CA THR A 53 -0.74 -7.02 -8.98
C THR A 53 -2.14 -6.42 -9.04
N ARG A 54 -3.03 -6.88 -8.15
CA ARG A 54 -4.39 -6.33 -8.06
C ARG A 54 -4.44 -4.93 -7.46
N TRP A 55 -3.32 -4.45 -6.92
CA TRP A 55 -3.11 -3.18 -6.21
C TRP A 55 -3.53 -1.90 -6.98
N GLY A 56 -3.96 -2.02 -8.24
CA GLY A 56 -4.51 -0.93 -9.05
C GLY A 56 -5.87 -1.21 -9.68
N LEU A 57 -6.50 -2.36 -9.41
CA LEU A 57 -7.81 -2.66 -9.97
C LEU A 57 -8.84 -1.66 -9.40
N PRO A 58 -9.72 -1.11 -10.25
CA PRO A 58 -10.75 -0.17 -9.78
C PRO A 58 -11.51 -0.70 -8.57
N VAL A 59 -11.81 -2.02 -8.53
CA VAL A 59 -12.52 -2.71 -7.43
C VAL A 59 -11.87 -2.53 -6.06
N ASP A 60 -10.54 -2.49 -5.99
CA ASP A 60 -9.81 -2.37 -4.72
C ASP A 60 -9.96 -0.96 -4.11
N ARG A 61 -10.30 0.05 -4.93
CA ARG A 61 -10.65 1.40 -4.45
C ARG A 61 -12.05 1.48 -3.85
N LEU A 62 -12.93 0.53 -4.12
CA LEU A 62 -14.33 0.61 -3.70
C LEU A 62 -14.60 0.10 -2.27
N ARG A 63 -13.59 -0.36 -1.50
CA ARG A 63 -13.68 -0.82 -0.10
C ARG A 63 -15.08 -1.26 0.34
N PHE A 64 -15.69 -2.18 -0.40
CA PHE A 64 -16.96 -2.78 -0.01
C PHE A 64 -16.66 -4.01 0.83
N PRO A 65 -17.42 -4.27 1.92
CA PRO A 65 -17.34 -5.56 2.58
C PRO A 65 -17.64 -6.66 1.57
N MET A 66 -16.93 -7.79 1.64
CA MET A 66 -17.06 -8.91 0.68
C MET A 66 -18.52 -9.38 0.48
N SER A 67 -19.41 -9.09 1.41
CA SER A 67 -20.84 -9.43 1.34
C SER A 67 -21.69 -8.55 0.40
N ASN A 68 -21.16 -7.49 -0.21
CA ASN A 68 -21.98 -6.51 -0.95
C ASN A 68 -21.71 -6.47 -2.47
N TYR A 69 -21.73 -7.64 -3.11
CA TYR A 69 -21.53 -7.75 -4.56
C TYR A 69 -22.60 -7.02 -5.38
N GLN A 70 -23.85 -6.97 -4.91
CA GLN A 70 -24.96 -6.31 -5.61
C GLN A 70 -24.72 -4.80 -5.81
N ARG A 71 -24.21 -4.10 -4.79
CA ARG A 71 -23.87 -2.67 -4.90
C ARG A 71 -22.69 -2.43 -5.84
N LEU A 72 -21.68 -3.30 -5.80
CA LEU A 72 -20.52 -3.22 -6.71
C LEU A 72 -20.95 -3.34 -8.17
N THR A 73 -21.78 -4.34 -8.48
CA THR A 73 -22.30 -4.56 -9.83
C THR A 73 -23.11 -3.37 -10.33
N MET A 74 -24.01 -2.82 -9.50
CA MET A 74 -24.79 -1.63 -9.89
C MET A 74 -23.91 -0.41 -10.17
N GLN A 75 -22.88 -0.18 -9.35
CA GLN A 75 -21.95 0.93 -9.57
C GLN A 75 -21.16 0.77 -10.87
N GLN A 76 -20.71 -0.45 -11.19
CA GLN A 76 -20.03 -0.73 -12.47
C GLN A 76 -20.96 -0.50 -13.67
N MET A 77 -22.21 -0.95 -13.60
CA MET A 77 -23.19 -0.73 -14.67
C MET A 77 -23.45 0.74 -14.95
N THR A 78 -23.50 1.59 -13.92
CA THR A 78 -23.67 3.05 -14.09
C THR A 78 -22.52 3.68 -14.88
N HIS A 79 -21.28 3.24 -14.65
CA HIS A 79 -20.10 3.77 -15.34
C HIS A 79 -19.92 3.21 -16.77
N MET A 80 -20.49 2.04 -17.08
CA MET A 80 -20.47 1.46 -18.43
C MET A 80 -21.57 2.02 -19.35
N ARG A 81 -22.51 2.79 -18.81
CA ARG A 81 -23.68 3.30 -19.55
C ARG A 81 -23.49 4.71 -20.12
N HIS A 82 -22.26 5.21 -20.12
CA HIS A 82 -21.84 6.47 -20.72
C HIS A 82 -20.82 6.23 -21.82
#